data_AF-A0A1C4JDD0-F1
#
_entry.id   AF-A0A1C4JDD0-F1
#
_cell.length_a   1.000
_cell.length_b   1.000
_cell.length_c   1.000
_cell.angle_alpha   90.00
_cell.angle_beta   90.00
_cell.angle_gamma   90.00
#
_symmetry.space_group_name_H-M   'P 1'
#
loop_
_entity.id
_entity.type
_entity.pdbx_description
1 polymer ?
#
loop_
_entity_poly.entity_id
_entity_poly.type
_entity_poly.pdbx_seq_one_letter_code
_entity_poly.pdbx_strand_id
1 'polypeptide(L)'
;ALPPAPGPWLPAPGSPAADAPGTAPGETAETAEGVVPPRGDEAAVVPAPPAWWIPPPHGVHRIHVRTPDNRRATATLVAAPPRVPQPPERTHGFLVQLYSLLSARSWGMGDLGDLTDLAVWAGRSVGSGFVQVNPLHAAVPGKPTDPSPYRPSSRRFPDPVHLHVESIPEYGHVRDRATLDDLRQDAAALSEAVLNKGALIDRDAVWELKRQALELVVRVPLTPGRRADYCDFLAEQGQALEDHALWCALAEVHGPDWHTWPEALRDPRSRGPPAPAPSCWTGSTSTAASPG
;
A
#
# COMPACT_ATOMS: atom_id res chain seq x y z
N ALA A 1 -36.99 36.06 11.79
CA ALA A 1 -36.80 36.27 10.34
C ALA A 1 -36.18 35.00 9.78
N LEU A 2 -36.89 34.28 8.93
CA LEU A 2 -36.39 33.08 8.24
C LEU A 2 -35.48 33.49 7.07
N PRO A 3 -34.37 32.79 6.79
CA PRO A 3 -33.58 33.02 5.58
C PRO A 3 -34.29 32.44 4.34
N PRO A 4 -34.05 33.00 3.14
CA PRO A 4 -34.73 32.56 1.92
C PRO A 4 -34.16 31.24 1.40
N ALA A 5 -35.03 30.46 0.74
CA ALA A 5 -34.69 29.20 0.09
C ALA A 5 -33.75 29.39 -1.13
N PRO A 6 -32.83 28.46 -1.41
CA PRO A 6 -31.99 28.52 -2.61
C PRO A 6 -32.77 28.14 -3.87
N GLY A 7 -32.62 28.95 -4.93
CA GLY A 7 -33.19 28.71 -6.25
C GLY A 7 -32.49 27.58 -7.03
N PRO A 8 -33.09 27.12 -8.15
CA PRO A 8 -32.62 25.96 -8.89
C PRO A 8 -31.33 26.24 -9.68
N TRP A 9 -30.42 25.26 -9.66
CA TRP A 9 -29.18 25.26 -10.44
C TRP A 9 -29.44 24.93 -11.91
N LEU A 10 -28.95 25.78 -12.81
CA LEU A 10 -28.88 25.52 -14.25
C LEU A 10 -27.55 24.81 -14.59
N PRO A 11 -27.53 23.81 -15.51
CA PRO A 11 -26.30 23.14 -15.90
C PRO A 11 -25.49 23.97 -16.91
N ALA A 12 -24.16 23.97 -16.75
CA ALA A 12 -23.22 24.55 -17.71
C ALA A 12 -23.01 23.62 -18.92
N PRO A 13 -22.79 24.14 -20.15
CA PRO A 13 -22.60 23.33 -21.35
C PRO A 13 -21.13 22.93 -21.61
N GLY A 14 -20.94 21.67 -22.00
CA GLY A 14 -19.94 21.20 -22.98
C GLY A 14 -18.45 21.22 -22.59
N SER A 15 -17.85 20.03 -22.39
CA SER A 15 -16.40 19.82 -22.50
C SER A 15 -16.07 19.13 -23.83
N PRO A 16 -15.00 19.53 -24.54
CA PRO A 16 -14.53 18.83 -25.74
C PRO A 16 -13.65 17.63 -25.38
N ALA A 17 -13.67 16.62 -26.24
CA ALA A 17 -12.95 15.36 -26.14
C ALA A 17 -11.42 15.56 -26.23
N ALA A 18 -10.66 14.74 -25.49
CA ALA A 18 -9.20 14.68 -25.56
C ALA A 18 -8.74 13.42 -26.30
N ASP A 19 -7.81 13.64 -27.25
CA ASP A 19 -7.16 12.67 -28.13
C ASP A 19 -6.28 11.64 -27.40
N ALA A 20 -6.15 10.46 -28.01
CA ALA A 20 -5.29 9.35 -27.58
C ALA A 20 -3.88 9.42 -28.20
N PRO A 21 -2.82 9.00 -27.47
CA PRO A 21 -1.60 8.45 -28.07
C PRO A 21 -1.59 6.92 -27.86
N GLY A 22 -1.02 6.03 -28.68
CA GLY A 22 0.09 6.07 -29.63
C GLY A 22 0.77 4.69 -29.50
N THR A 23 0.74 3.88 -30.56
CA THR A 23 1.07 2.43 -30.54
C THR A 23 2.56 2.15 -30.78
N ALA A 24 3.16 1.19 -30.05
CA ALA A 24 4.41 0.48 -30.43
C ALA A 24 4.56 -0.84 -29.60
N PRO A 25 5.42 -1.82 -29.94
CA PRO A 25 4.95 -3.12 -30.44
C PRO A 25 5.39 -4.37 -29.64
N GLY A 26 4.54 -5.41 -29.71
CA GLY A 26 4.92 -6.79 -30.01
C GLY A 26 5.77 -7.60 -29.02
N GLU A 27 5.11 -8.27 -28.07
CA GLU A 27 5.60 -9.54 -27.50
C GLU A 27 4.46 -10.57 -27.44
N THR A 28 4.68 -11.70 -28.09
CA THR A 28 3.77 -12.84 -28.19
C THR A 28 3.74 -13.62 -26.88
N ALA A 29 2.67 -13.47 -26.12
CA ALA A 29 2.31 -14.41 -25.06
C ALA A 29 1.17 -15.29 -25.55
N GLU A 30 1.36 -16.61 -25.50
CA GLU A 30 0.31 -17.61 -25.75
C GLU A 30 -0.90 -17.34 -24.84
N THR A 31 -1.97 -16.85 -25.46
CA THR A 31 -3.26 -16.62 -24.83
C THR A 31 -3.91 -17.96 -24.46
N ALA A 32 -3.98 -18.26 -23.16
CA ALA A 32 -5.15 -18.96 -22.66
C ALA A 32 -6.35 -18.05 -22.96
N GLU A 33 -7.33 -18.54 -23.71
CA GLU A 33 -8.54 -17.80 -24.10
C GLU A 33 -9.33 -17.37 -22.84
N GLY A 34 -8.94 -16.22 -22.29
CA GLY A 34 -9.76 -15.46 -21.37
C GLY A 34 -10.87 -14.83 -22.18
N VAL A 35 -12.11 -15.25 -21.93
CA VAL A 35 -13.30 -14.55 -22.44
C VAL A 35 -13.24 -13.11 -21.91
N VAL A 36 -12.85 -12.18 -22.79
CA VAL A 36 -12.98 -10.74 -22.55
C VAL A 36 -14.48 -10.45 -22.64
N PRO A 37 -15.15 -9.98 -21.57
CA PRO A 37 -16.54 -9.59 -21.69
C PRO A 37 -16.63 -8.41 -22.67
N PRO A 38 -17.58 -8.43 -23.63
CA PRO A 38 -17.68 -7.36 -24.62
C PRO A 38 -17.91 -6.02 -23.91
N ARG A 39 -17.08 -5.03 -24.25
CA ARG A 39 -17.38 -3.62 -23.99
C ARG A 39 -18.30 -3.15 -25.10
N GLY A 40 -19.58 -3.03 -24.80
CA GLY A 40 -20.59 -2.47 -25.70
C GLY A 40 -21.97 -3.00 -25.38
N ASP A 41 -22.97 -2.15 -25.57
CA ASP A 41 -24.40 -2.22 -25.17
C ASP A 41 -25.23 -3.46 -25.61
N GLU A 42 -24.62 -4.60 -25.94
CA GLU A 42 -25.33 -5.87 -26.04
C GLU A 42 -25.24 -6.59 -24.69
N ALA A 43 -26.29 -6.47 -23.88
CA ALA A 43 -26.48 -7.33 -22.72
C ALA A 43 -26.52 -8.78 -23.21
N ALA A 44 -25.39 -9.49 -23.10
CA ALA A 44 -25.34 -10.92 -23.31
C ALA A 44 -26.49 -11.53 -22.51
N VAL A 45 -27.38 -12.25 -23.19
CA VAL A 45 -28.49 -12.95 -22.53
C VAL A 45 -27.87 -14.04 -21.67
N VAL A 46 -27.60 -13.70 -20.41
CA VAL A 46 -27.13 -14.67 -19.43
C VAL A 46 -28.32 -15.60 -19.19
N PRO A 47 -28.22 -16.89 -19.54
CA PRO A 47 -29.31 -17.83 -19.29
C PRO A 47 -29.63 -17.82 -17.79
N ALA A 48 -30.91 -17.83 -17.45
CA ALA A 48 -31.33 -17.89 -16.07
C ALA A 48 -30.66 -19.10 -15.39
N PRO A 49 -30.16 -18.94 -14.15
CA PRO A 49 -29.56 -20.05 -13.44
C PRO A 49 -30.60 -21.19 -13.31
N PRO A 50 -30.16 -22.45 -13.37
CA PRO A 50 -31.08 -23.57 -13.28
C PRO A 50 -31.77 -23.59 -11.90
N ALA A 51 -32.98 -24.14 -11.83
CA ALA A 51 -33.82 -24.09 -10.62
C ALA A 51 -33.18 -24.73 -9.36
N TRP A 52 -32.19 -25.61 -9.54
CA TRP A 52 -31.45 -26.24 -8.44
C TRP A 52 -30.28 -25.38 -7.93
N TRP A 53 -29.93 -24.30 -8.64
CA TRP A 53 -28.80 -23.45 -8.28
C TRP A 53 -29.15 -22.55 -7.11
N ILE A 54 -28.37 -22.67 -6.03
CA ILE A 54 -28.39 -21.74 -4.91
C ILE A 54 -27.07 -20.97 -4.97
N PRO A 55 -27.07 -19.65 -5.19
CA PRO A 55 -25.83 -18.88 -5.21
C PRO A 55 -25.14 -18.96 -3.84
N PRO A 56 -23.81 -19.12 -3.80
CA PRO A 56 -23.08 -19.14 -2.55
C PRO A 56 -23.07 -17.75 -1.89
N PRO A 57 -22.67 -17.65 -0.61
CA PRO A 57 -22.42 -16.36 0.04
C PRO A 57 -21.46 -15.49 -0.77
N HIS A 58 -21.49 -14.17 -0.57
CA HIS A 58 -20.53 -13.29 -1.23
C HIS A 58 -19.09 -13.71 -0.92
N GLY A 59 -18.23 -13.73 -1.94
CA GLY A 59 -16.86 -14.17 -1.81
C GLY A 59 -16.30 -14.77 -3.10
N VAL A 60 -15.08 -15.29 -2.98
CA VAL A 60 -14.37 -15.97 -4.06
C VAL A 60 -14.43 -17.47 -3.78
N HIS A 61 -15.06 -18.20 -4.68
CA HIS A 61 -15.29 -19.63 -4.59
C HIS A 61 -14.57 -20.38 -5.71
N ARG A 62 -14.37 -21.68 -5.50
CA ARG A 62 -13.89 -22.58 -6.55
C ARG A 62 -14.98 -23.59 -6.90
N ILE A 63 -15.45 -23.55 -8.15
CA ILE A 63 -16.38 -24.54 -8.69
C ILE A 63 -15.57 -25.69 -9.25
N HIS A 64 -15.97 -26.91 -8.92
CA HIS A 64 -15.46 -28.14 -9.50
C HIS A 64 -16.59 -28.81 -10.28
N VAL A 65 -16.40 -29.00 -11.58
CA VAL A 65 -17.35 -29.68 -12.47
C VAL A 65 -16.82 -31.07 -12.76
N ARG A 66 -17.68 -32.08 -12.63
CA ARG A 66 -17.40 -33.45 -13.07
C ARG A 66 -18.51 -33.92 -13.98
N THR A 67 -18.16 -34.40 -15.17
CA THR A 67 -19.11 -34.96 -16.13
C THR A 67 -19.31 -36.47 -15.92
N PRO A 68 -20.37 -37.07 -16.47
CA PRO A 68 -20.61 -38.53 -16.38
C PRO A 68 -19.47 -39.38 -16.98
N ASP A 69 -18.79 -38.88 -18.00
CA ASP A 69 -17.58 -39.48 -18.60
C ASP A 69 -16.29 -39.16 -17.81
N ASN A 70 -16.41 -38.74 -16.55
CA ASN A 70 -15.32 -38.44 -15.62
C ASN A 70 -14.36 -37.31 -16.02
N ARG A 71 -14.72 -36.44 -16.98
CA ARG A 71 -13.97 -35.20 -17.21
C ARG A 71 -14.14 -34.27 -16.02
N ARG A 72 -13.09 -33.52 -15.71
CA ARG A 72 -13.05 -32.56 -14.59
C ARG A 72 -12.69 -31.18 -15.12
N ALA A 73 -13.37 -30.16 -14.60
CA ALA A 73 -13.01 -28.78 -14.83
C ALA A 73 -13.09 -28.00 -13.51
N THR A 74 -12.33 -26.93 -13.41
CA THR A 74 -12.37 -26.02 -12.27
C THR A 74 -12.51 -24.60 -12.76
N ALA A 75 -13.34 -23.80 -12.09
CA ALA A 75 -13.50 -22.39 -12.38
C ALA A 75 -13.53 -21.57 -11.08
N THR A 76 -13.05 -20.34 -11.15
CA THR A 76 -13.24 -19.35 -10.08
C THR A 76 -14.62 -18.73 -10.23
N LEU A 77 -15.42 -18.75 -9.17
CA LEU A 77 -16.69 -18.05 -9.10
C LEU A 77 -16.56 -16.88 -8.13
N VAL A 78 -16.79 -15.66 -8.61
CA VAL A 78 -16.86 -14.46 -7.77
C VAL A 78 -18.32 -14.12 -7.53
N ALA A 79 -18.80 -14.32 -6.31
CA ALA A 79 -20.12 -13.91 -5.88
C ALA A 79 -20.01 -12.51 -5.25
N ALA A 80 -20.42 -11.48 -5.99
CA ALA A 80 -20.35 -10.09 -5.54
C ALA A 80 -21.74 -9.54 -5.19
N PRO A 81 -21.86 -8.63 -4.20
CA PRO A 81 -23.11 -7.94 -3.95
C PRO A 81 -23.49 -7.08 -5.16
N PRO A 82 -24.80 -6.85 -5.40
CA PRO A 82 -25.25 -6.01 -6.51
C PRO A 82 -24.92 -4.52 -6.31
N ARG A 83 -24.56 -4.11 -5.08
CA ARG A 83 -24.23 -2.73 -4.71
C ARG A 83 -23.13 -2.71 -3.66
N VAL A 84 -22.28 -1.70 -3.73
CA VAL A 84 -21.29 -1.40 -2.69
C VAL A 84 -22.01 -0.81 -1.47
N PRO A 85 -21.63 -1.19 -0.23
CA PRO A 85 -22.16 -0.56 0.99
C PRO A 85 -22.04 0.96 0.93
N GLN A 86 -23.10 1.66 1.33
CA GLN A 86 -23.14 3.12 1.37
C GLN A 86 -23.11 3.59 2.83
N PRO A 87 -22.53 4.78 3.12
CA PRO A 87 -22.67 5.38 4.44
C PRO A 87 -24.16 5.57 4.77
N PRO A 88 -24.57 5.36 6.04
CA PRO A 88 -25.98 5.37 6.43
C PRO A 88 -26.63 6.76 6.27
N GLU A 89 -25.83 7.81 6.38
CA GLU A 89 -26.26 9.21 6.29
C GLU A 89 -25.30 10.02 5.42
N ARG A 90 -25.76 11.19 4.96
CA ARG A 90 -24.91 12.14 4.25
C ARG A 90 -23.88 12.72 5.21
N THR A 91 -22.61 12.68 4.84
CA THR A 91 -21.51 13.25 5.62
C THR A 91 -20.64 14.18 4.78
N HIS A 92 -19.82 14.97 5.47
CA HIS A 92 -18.70 15.71 4.90
C HIS A 92 -17.37 15.15 5.45
N GLY A 93 -16.26 15.59 4.88
CA GLY A 93 -14.93 15.17 5.27
C GLY A 93 -13.85 16.05 4.67
N PHE A 94 -12.60 15.79 5.06
CA PHE A 94 -11.44 16.50 4.55
C PHE A 94 -10.79 15.74 3.39
N LEU A 95 -10.32 16.48 2.39
CA LEU A 95 -9.45 15.97 1.34
C LEU A 95 -8.07 16.58 1.58
N VAL A 96 -7.10 15.75 1.94
CA VAL A 96 -5.75 16.21 2.28
C VAL A 96 -4.71 15.51 1.43
N GLN A 97 -3.70 16.26 1.03
CA GLN A 97 -2.44 15.68 0.59
C GLN A 97 -1.64 15.43 1.87
N LEU A 98 -1.49 14.17 2.28
CA LEU A 98 -0.90 13.80 3.57
C LEU A 98 0.49 14.40 3.73
N TYR A 99 1.30 14.37 2.67
CA TYR A 99 2.66 14.94 2.71
C TYR A 99 2.68 16.43 3.09
N SER A 100 1.60 17.20 2.86
CA SER A 100 1.49 18.61 3.22
C SER A 100 0.78 18.87 4.55
N LEU A 101 0.35 17.83 5.28
CA LEU A 101 -0.27 17.94 6.60
C LEU A 101 0.81 17.93 7.69
N LEU A 102 1.49 19.06 7.88
CA LEU A 102 2.59 19.15 8.85
C LEU A 102 2.09 19.62 10.23
N SER A 103 2.73 19.09 11.27
CA SER A 103 2.70 19.59 12.64
C SER A 103 4.11 19.94 13.11
N ALA A 104 4.21 20.56 14.30
CA ALA A 104 5.50 20.82 14.94
C ALA A 104 6.27 19.54 15.34
N ARG A 105 5.64 18.37 15.23
CA ARG A 105 6.25 17.06 15.52
C ARG A 105 6.63 16.28 14.26
N SER A 106 6.17 16.72 13.09
CA SER A 106 6.48 16.05 11.83
C SER A 106 7.98 16.07 11.55
N TRP A 107 8.42 15.07 10.79
CA TRP A 107 9.79 15.01 10.26
C TRP A 107 9.80 15.58 8.84
N GLY A 108 9.74 16.90 8.70
CA GLY A 108 9.79 17.66 7.43
C GLY A 108 8.60 17.51 6.47
N MET A 109 7.72 16.53 6.69
CA MET A 109 6.49 16.31 5.92
C MET A 109 5.43 15.62 6.78
N GLY A 110 4.17 15.72 6.38
CA GLY A 110 3.08 15.05 7.09
C GLY A 110 3.15 13.52 7.03
N ASP A 111 2.84 12.88 8.15
CA ASP A 111 2.91 11.43 8.32
C ASP A 111 1.68 10.82 9.02
N LEU A 112 1.71 9.51 9.28
CA LEU A 112 0.56 8.81 9.87
C LEU A 112 0.19 9.28 11.29
N GLY A 113 1.13 9.90 12.02
CA GLY A 113 0.86 10.56 13.30
C GLY A 113 0.00 11.79 13.09
N ASP A 114 0.39 12.65 12.15
CA ASP A 114 -0.37 13.86 11.77
C ASP A 114 -1.78 13.49 11.24
N LEU A 115 -1.88 12.42 10.44
CA LEU A 115 -3.17 11.92 9.97
C LEU A 115 -4.06 11.45 11.12
N THR A 116 -3.49 10.78 12.11
CA THR A 116 -4.23 10.31 13.29
C THR A 116 -4.78 11.50 14.08
N ASP A 117 -3.96 12.52 14.33
CA ASP A 117 -4.37 13.73 15.03
C ASP A 117 -5.49 14.46 14.27
N LEU A 118 -5.35 14.64 12.95
CA LEU A 118 -6.38 15.24 12.11
C LEU A 118 -7.68 14.45 12.15
N ALA A 119 -7.62 13.12 11.98
CA ALA A 119 -8.81 12.28 11.95
C ALA A 119 -9.55 12.29 13.30
N VAL A 120 -8.82 12.21 14.42
CA VAL A 120 -9.39 12.27 15.77
C VAL A 120 -10.04 13.63 16.02
N TRP A 121 -9.33 14.72 15.72
CA TRP A 121 -9.88 16.07 15.87
C TRP A 121 -11.11 16.28 14.98
N ALA A 122 -11.02 15.90 13.70
CA ALA A 122 -12.08 16.12 12.71
C ALA A 122 -13.37 15.37 13.09
N GLY A 123 -13.25 14.10 13.48
CA GLY A 123 -14.40 13.30 13.90
C GLY A 123 -15.05 13.83 15.18
N ARG A 124 -14.25 14.20 16.18
CA ARG A 124 -14.76 14.60 17.50
C ARG A 124 -15.23 16.04 17.58
N SER A 125 -14.59 16.95 16.85
CA SER A 125 -14.77 18.40 17.05
C SER A 125 -15.67 19.03 16.00
N VAL A 126 -15.71 18.48 14.78
CA VAL A 126 -16.50 19.03 13.67
C VAL A 126 -17.43 18.01 13.02
N GLY A 127 -17.46 16.77 13.53
CA GLY A 127 -18.36 15.73 13.05
C GLY A 127 -18.08 15.29 11.61
N SER A 128 -16.83 15.34 11.16
CA SER A 128 -16.44 14.81 9.86
C SER A 128 -16.53 13.29 9.85
N GLY A 129 -17.16 12.73 8.82
CA GLY A 129 -17.32 11.27 8.67
C GLY A 129 -16.20 10.58 7.92
N PHE A 130 -15.29 11.33 7.29
CA PHE A 130 -14.11 10.77 6.62
C PHE A 130 -12.96 11.78 6.50
N VAL A 131 -11.76 11.24 6.31
CA VAL A 131 -10.59 11.95 5.78
C VAL A 131 -10.11 11.16 4.57
N GLN A 132 -10.03 11.81 3.42
CA GLN A 132 -9.48 11.26 2.19
C GLN A 132 -8.05 11.76 2.01
N VAL A 133 -7.14 10.84 1.72
CA VAL A 133 -5.73 11.13 1.48
C VAL A 133 -5.34 10.84 0.03
N ASN A 134 -4.20 11.37 -0.40
CA ASN A 134 -3.52 10.92 -1.62
C ASN A 134 -3.11 9.45 -1.52
N PRO A 135 -2.78 8.79 -2.65
CA PRO A 135 -2.23 7.44 -2.60
C PRO A 135 -0.96 7.39 -1.75
N LEU A 136 -0.87 6.40 -0.85
CA LEU A 136 0.27 6.18 0.05
C LEU A 136 1.12 4.99 -0.42
N HIS A 137 1.13 4.75 -1.72
CA HIS A 137 1.76 3.59 -2.35
C HIS A 137 3.29 3.71 -2.35
N ALA A 138 3.98 2.59 -2.19
CA ALA A 138 5.44 2.53 -2.19
C ALA A 138 6.02 3.25 -3.42
N ALA A 139 6.88 4.23 -3.18
CA ALA A 139 7.60 4.94 -4.23
C ALA A 139 8.63 4.03 -4.92
N VAL A 140 9.13 4.47 -6.07
CA VAL A 140 10.27 3.84 -6.75
C VAL A 140 11.55 4.24 -5.99
N PRO A 141 12.36 3.29 -5.46
CA PRO A 141 13.62 3.61 -4.82
C PRO A 141 14.56 4.35 -5.78
N GLY A 142 15.17 5.44 -5.33
CA GLY A 142 16.08 6.25 -6.13
C GLY A 142 16.43 7.57 -5.45
N LYS A 143 17.47 8.25 -5.95
CA LYS A 143 17.84 9.61 -5.53
C LYS A 143 18.07 10.47 -6.78
N PRO A 144 17.18 11.42 -7.12
CA PRO A 144 15.96 11.76 -6.39
C PRO A 144 14.84 10.72 -6.56
N THR A 145 13.95 10.62 -5.58
CA THR A 145 12.72 9.83 -5.74
C THR A 145 11.72 10.61 -6.60
N ASP A 146 10.96 9.94 -7.47
CA ASP A 146 9.83 10.59 -8.16
C ASP A 146 8.82 11.08 -7.10
N PRO A 147 8.55 12.39 -6.99
CA PRO A 147 7.66 12.92 -5.95
C PRO A 147 6.18 12.60 -6.21
N SER A 148 5.82 12.06 -7.38
CA SER A 148 4.43 11.80 -7.75
C SER A 148 3.88 10.54 -7.07
N PRO A 149 2.84 10.66 -6.21
CA PRO A 149 2.20 9.50 -5.59
C PRO A 149 1.42 8.61 -6.60
N TYR A 150 1.32 9.05 -7.85
CA TYR A 150 0.62 8.33 -8.93
C TYR A 150 1.56 7.52 -9.84
N ARG A 151 2.87 7.49 -9.54
CA ARG A 151 3.85 6.64 -10.22
C ARG A 151 4.56 5.69 -9.24
N PRO A 152 3.81 4.88 -8.47
CA PRO A 152 4.41 4.01 -7.45
C PRO A 152 5.11 2.80 -8.07
N SER A 153 6.07 2.22 -7.33
CA SER A 153 6.63 0.89 -7.62
C SER A 153 5.62 -0.22 -7.34
N SER A 154 4.78 -0.03 -6.32
CA SER A 154 3.72 -0.98 -5.96
C SER A 154 2.49 -0.27 -5.43
N ARG A 155 1.30 -0.64 -5.95
CA ARG A 155 0.00 -0.22 -5.39
C ARG A 155 -0.45 -1.07 -4.20
N ARG A 156 0.27 -2.15 -3.89
CA ARG A 156 -0.05 -3.08 -2.80
C ARG A 156 0.60 -2.68 -1.48
N PHE A 157 1.84 -2.20 -1.53
CA PHE A 157 2.62 -1.91 -0.32
C PHE A 157 2.65 -0.40 -0.04
N PRO A 158 2.61 0.01 1.24
CA PRO A 158 2.66 1.42 1.60
C PRO A 158 4.07 1.98 1.55
N ASP A 159 4.19 3.28 1.31
CA ASP A 159 5.45 4.01 1.35
C ASP A 159 5.94 4.24 2.79
N PRO A 160 7.12 3.75 3.19
CA PRO A 160 7.63 3.90 4.54
C PRO A 160 7.94 5.36 4.92
N VAL A 161 8.02 6.30 3.96
CA VAL A 161 8.22 7.73 4.26
C VAL A 161 7.10 8.32 5.12
N HIS A 162 5.89 7.74 5.08
CA HIS A 162 4.74 8.17 5.88
C HIS A 162 4.72 7.58 7.30
N LEU A 163 5.69 6.75 7.70
CA LEU A 163 5.76 6.27 9.07
C LEU A 163 6.04 7.41 10.04
N HIS A 164 5.29 7.46 11.13
CA HIS A 164 5.63 8.26 12.30
C HIS A 164 6.60 7.45 13.17
N VAL A 165 7.90 7.71 13.00
CA VAL A 165 8.99 6.89 13.57
C VAL A 165 8.89 6.80 15.10
N GLU A 166 8.49 7.89 15.76
CA GLU A 166 8.39 7.98 17.22
C GLU A 166 7.23 7.15 17.80
N SER A 167 6.27 6.71 16.97
CA SER A 167 5.18 5.81 17.39
C SER A 167 5.57 4.34 17.37
N ILE A 168 6.74 3.98 16.85
CA ILE A 168 7.20 2.59 16.88
C ILE A 168 7.56 2.23 18.32
N PRO A 169 6.98 1.18 18.93
CA PRO A 169 7.24 0.86 20.34
C PRO A 169 8.72 0.72 20.68
N GLU A 170 9.49 0.16 19.75
CA GLU A 170 10.93 -0.03 19.88
C GLU A 170 11.75 1.28 19.87
N TYR A 171 11.19 2.41 19.40
CA TYR A 171 11.85 3.72 19.38
C TYR A 171 12.32 4.15 20.78
N GLY A 172 11.50 3.93 21.80
CA GLY A 172 11.83 4.26 23.20
C GLY A 172 12.97 3.42 23.79
N HIS A 173 13.37 2.34 23.12
CA HIS A 173 14.36 1.38 23.58
C HIS A 173 15.68 1.42 22.78
N VAL A 174 15.80 2.36 21.84
CA VAL A 174 17.06 2.61 21.10
C VAL A 174 18.15 3.02 22.08
N ARG A 175 19.30 2.33 22.01
CA ARG A 175 20.46 2.57 22.89
C ARG A 175 21.22 3.84 22.51
N ASP A 176 21.40 4.07 21.22
CA ASP A 176 22.08 5.25 20.71
C ASP A 176 21.11 6.44 20.65
N ARG A 177 20.83 7.00 21.82
CA ARG A 177 19.91 8.15 21.97
C ARG A 177 20.48 9.42 21.37
N ALA A 178 21.80 9.63 21.43
CA ALA A 178 22.44 10.83 20.91
C ALA A 178 22.20 10.98 19.40
N THR A 179 22.53 9.94 18.62
CA THR A 179 22.28 9.94 17.17
C THR A 179 20.80 10.08 16.85
N LEU A 180 19.91 9.44 17.61
CA LEU A 180 18.47 9.54 17.39
C LEU A 180 17.92 10.95 17.66
N ASP A 181 18.43 11.62 18.69
CA ASP A 181 18.05 12.97 19.05
C ASP A 181 18.61 13.99 18.03
N ASP A 182 19.82 13.78 17.49
CA ASP A 182 20.38 14.58 16.39
C ASP A 182 19.51 14.47 15.12
N LEU A 183 19.14 13.24 14.71
CA LEU A 183 18.24 13.02 13.57
C LEU A 183 16.88 13.71 13.75
N ARG A 184 16.34 13.71 14.97
CA ARG A 184 15.11 14.41 15.30
C ARG A 184 15.27 15.93 15.19
N GLN A 185 16.41 16.48 15.60
CA GLN A 185 16.69 17.92 15.45
C GLN A 185 16.79 18.33 13.99
N ASP A 186 17.49 17.53 13.17
CA ASP A 186 17.57 17.75 11.72
C ASP A 186 16.19 17.69 11.07
N ALA A 187 15.35 16.73 11.47
CA ALA A 187 13.98 16.60 10.98
C ALA A 187 13.11 17.80 11.39
N ALA A 188 13.27 18.30 12.62
CA ALA A 188 12.61 19.51 13.09
C ALA A 188 13.05 20.75 12.30
N ALA A 189 14.32 20.83 11.90
CA ALA A 189 14.83 21.92 11.05
C ALA A 189 14.19 21.91 9.66
N LEU A 190 13.94 20.72 9.07
CA LEU A 190 13.17 20.59 7.83
C LEU A 190 11.72 21.08 8.01
N SER A 191 11.04 20.65 9.07
CA SER A 191 9.67 21.10 9.37
C SER A 191 9.58 22.61 9.55
N GLU A 192 10.52 23.19 10.29
CA GLU A 192 10.59 24.64 10.51
C GLU A 192 10.80 25.41 9.21
N ALA A 193 11.64 24.90 8.31
CA ALA A 193 11.85 25.50 7.00
C ALA A 193 10.57 25.53 6.16
N VAL A 194 9.78 24.44 6.18
CA VAL A 194 8.51 24.37 5.44
C VAL A 194 7.43 25.25 6.09
N LEU A 195 7.23 25.12 7.40
CA LEU A 195 6.14 25.79 8.12
C LEU A 195 6.31 27.31 8.19
N ASN A 196 7.54 27.78 8.43
CA ASN A 196 7.78 29.17 8.81
C ASN A 196 8.72 29.94 7.86
N LYS A 197 9.41 29.24 6.95
CA LYS A 197 10.38 29.87 6.03
C LYS A 197 10.00 29.71 4.55
N GLY A 198 8.83 29.15 4.25
CA GLY A 198 8.30 29.02 2.89
C GLY A 198 9.07 28.02 2.02
N ALA A 199 9.85 27.12 2.62
CA ALA A 199 10.54 26.07 1.88
C ALA A 199 9.54 25.05 1.31
N LEU A 200 9.92 24.42 0.19
CA LEU A 200 9.21 23.26 -0.33
C LEU A 200 9.58 22.02 0.49
N ILE A 201 8.70 21.01 0.48
CA ILE A 201 8.95 19.72 1.14
C ILE A 201 10.08 19.00 0.40
N ASP A 202 11.17 18.73 1.13
CA ASP A 202 12.27 17.88 0.66
C ASP A 202 12.03 16.42 1.08
N ARG A 203 11.28 15.69 0.24
CA ARG A 203 10.89 14.30 0.52
C ARG A 203 12.10 13.36 0.65
N ASP A 204 13.18 13.61 -0.11
CA ASP A 204 14.36 12.75 -0.09
C ASP A 204 15.18 12.96 1.18
N ALA A 205 15.34 14.21 1.64
CA ALA A 205 15.96 14.51 2.93
C ALA A 205 15.15 13.92 4.10
N VAL A 206 13.82 14.03 4.04
CA VAL A 206 12.94 13.40 5.04
C VAL A 206 13.13 11.89 5.06
N TRP A 207 13.09 11.23 3.90
CA TRP A 207 13.26 9.79 3.83
C TRP A 207 14.62 9.36 4.38
N GLU A 208 15.69 10.08 4.05
CA GLU A 208 17.04 9.77 4.55
C GLU A 208 17.11 9.82 6.09
N LEU A 209 16.54 10.86 6.71
CA LEU A 209 16.48 10.96 8.18
C LEU A 209 15.65 9.82 8.78
N LYS A 210 14.46 9.55 8.25
CA LYS A 210 13.59 8.46 8.73
C LYS A 210 14.27 7.11 8.57
N ARG A 211 14.94 6.85 7.45
CA ARG A 211 15.67 5.62 7.16
C ARG A 211 16.77 5.38 8.20
N GLN A 212 17.60 6.39 8.48
CA GLN A 212 18.65 6.28 9.51
C GLN A 212 18.07 6.01 10.91
N ALA A 213 16.96 6.67 11.26
CA ALA A 213 16.29 6.39 12.53
C ALA A 213 15.73 4.96 12.57
N LEU A 214 15.11 4.48 11.49
CA LEU A 214 14.60 3.12 11.38
C LEU A 214 15.71 2.06 11.48
N GLU A 215 16.92 2.33 10.95
CA GLU A 215 18.09 1.47 11.12
C GLU A 215 18.55 1.33 12.59
N LEU A 216 18.34 2.37 13.41
CA LEU A 216 18.57 2.28 14.85
C LEU A 216 17.45 1.49 15.54
N VAL A 217 16.20 1.75 15.17
CA VAL A 217 15.01 1.10 15.75
C VAL A 217 15.00 -0.40 15.46
N VAL A 218 15.32 -0.83 14.25
CA VAL A 218 15.29 -2.25 13.86
C VAL A 218 16.30 -3.13 14.62
N ARG A 219 17.34 -2.52 15.21
CA ARG A 219 18.33 -3.21 16.05
C ARG A 219 17.82 -3.53 17.46
N VAL A 220 16.72 -2.90 17.87
CA VAL A 220 16.10 -3.17 19.17
C VAL A 220 15.42 -4.54 19.11
N PRO A 221 15.74 -5.46 20.04
CA PRO A 221 15.08 -6.75 20.08
C PRO A 221 13.57 -6.62 20.32
N LEU A 222 12.77 -7.22 19.44
CA LEU A 222 11.33 -7.34 19.63
C LEU A 222 11.00 -8.17 20.88
N THR A 223 9.98 -7.75 21.62
CA THR A 223 9.38 -8.60 22.66
C THR A 223 8.75 -9.85 22.04
N PRO A 224 8.49 -10.92 22.81
CA PRO A 224 7.88 -12.14 22.26
C PRO A 224 6.54 -11.90 21.55
N GLY A 225 5.66 -11.06 22.12
CA GLY A 225 4.38 -10.71 21.49
C GLY A 225 4.56 -9.92 20.19
N ARG A 226 5.43 -8.90 20.20
CA ARG A 226 5.76 -8.12 19.00
C ARG A 226 6.35 -8.97 17.88
N ARG A 227 7.17 -9.96 18.25
CA ARG A 227 7.72 -10.93 17.30
C ARG A 227 6.62 -11.80 16.71
N ALA A 228 5.69 -12.30 17.52
CA ALA A 228 4.56 -13.08 17.03
C ALA A 228 3.71 -12.29 16.03
N ASP A 229 3.31 -11.05 16.38
CA ASP A 229 2.55 -10.16 15.50
C ASP A 229 3.28 -9.91 14.17
N TYR A 230 4.61 -9.72 14.23
CA TYR A 230 5.42 -9.54 13.03
C TYR A 230 5.46 -10.81 12.16
N CYS A 231 5.61 -11.98 12.77
CA CYS A 231 5.59 -13.25 12.05
C CYS A 231 4.22 -13.52 11.40
N ASP A 232 3.12 -13.21 12.10
CA ASP A 232 1.76 -13.33 11.57
C ASP A 232 1.57 -12.41 10.36
N PHE A 233 2.00 -11.15 10.45
CA PHE A 233 1.99 -10.23 9.31
C PHE A 233 2.76 -10.76 8.10
N LEU A 234 3.95 -11.33 8.31
CA LEU A 234 4.74 -11.92 7.22
C LEU A 234 4.03 -13.11 6.58
N ALA A 235 3.45 -14.00 7.38
CA ALA A 235 2.70 -15.15 6.91
C ALA A 235 1.44 -14.74 6.13
N GLU A 236 0.72 -13.71 6.60
CA GLU A 236 -0.46 -13.15 5.93
C GLU A 236 -0.11 -12.51 4.57
N GLN A 237 1.01 -11.81 4.48
CA GLN A 237 1.41 -11.15 3.22
C GLN A 237 2.04 -12.12 2.21
N GLY A 238 2.79 -13.10 2.69
CA GLY A 238 3.40 -14.17 1.92
C GLY A 238 4.41 -13.70 0.86
N GLN A 239 4.56 -14.50 -0.20
CA GLN A 239 5.58 -14.31 -1.25
C GLN A 239 5.62 -12.91 -1.85
N ALA A 240 4.46 -12.26 -2.00
CA ALA A 240 4.41 -10.93 -2.62
C ALA A 240 5.16 -9.86 -1.79
N LEU A 241 5.17 -9.98 -0.47
CA LEU A 241 5.95 -9.08 0.38
C LEU A 241 7.45 -9.41 0.30
N GLU A 242 7.80 -10.69 0.26
CA GLU A 242 9.19 -11.11 0.07
C GLU A 242 9.75 -10.61 -1.26
N ASP A 243 9.00 -10.78 -2.36
CA ASP A 243 9.37 -10.29 -3.69
C ASP A 243 9.56 -8.77 -3.69
N HIS A 244 8.66 -8.03 -3.03
CA HIS A 244 8.75 -6.57 -2.92
C HIS A 244 9.96 -6.12 -2.10
N ALA A 245 10.19 -6.74 -0.94
CA ALA A 245 11.33 -6.43 -0.08
C ALA A 245 12.65 -6.77 -0.77
N LEU A 246 12.72 -7.91 -1.46
CA LEU A 246 13.89 -8.30 -2.26
C LEU A 246 14.13 -7.30 -3.40
N TRP A 247 13.08 -6.92 -4.14
CA TRP A 247 13.21 -5.92 -5.18
C TRP A 247 13.71 -4.58 -4.64
N CYS A 248 13.21 -4.11 -3.49
CA CYS A 248 13.70 -2.88 -2.86
C CYS A 248 15.20 -3.00 -2.50
N ALA A 249 15.62 -4.11 -1.87
CA ALA A 249 17.01 -4.34 -1.51
C ALA A 249 17.94 -4.40 -2.73
N LEU A 250 17.50 -5.03 -3.83
CA LEU A 250 18.25 -5.05 -5.09
C LEU A 250 18.29 -3.66 -5.75
N ALA A 251 17.19 -2.92 -5.72
CA ALA A 251 17.09 -1.58 -6.28
C ALA A 251 17.98 -0.56 -5.53
N GLU A 252 18.20 -0.74 -4.23
CA GLU A 252 19.16 0.08 -3.47
C GLU A 252 20.61 -0.07 -3.99
N VAL A 253 20.97 -1.27 -4.47
CA VAL A 253 22.32 -1.58 -4.96
C VAL A 253 22.47 -1.28 -6.45
N HIS A 254 21.47 -1.62 -7.25
CA HIS A 254 21.55 -1.60 -8.71
C HIS A 254 20.72 -0.49 -9.38
N GLY A 255 20.00 0.31 -8.60
CA GLY A 255 19.01 1.26 -9.11
C GLY A 255 17.66 0.61 -9.44
N PRO A 256 16.61 1.40 -9.71
CA PRO A 256 15.24 0.90 -9.85
C PRO A 256 14.95 0.19 -11.17
N ASP A 257 15.79 0.37 -12.20
CA ASP A 257 15.59 -0.23 -13.52
C ASP A 257 16.19 -1.65 -13.57
N TRP A 258 15.33 -2.65 -13.35
CA TRP A 258 15.75 -4.06 -13.33
C TRP A 258 16.32 -4.55 -14.66
N HIS A 259 16.03 -3.90 -15.79
CA HIS A 259 16.62 -4.26 -17.08
C HIS A 259 18.13 -4.03 -17.12
N THR A 260 18.63 -3.13 -16.26
CA THR A 260 20.06 -2.82 -16.14
C THR A 260 20.80 -3.74 -15.17
N TRP A 261 20.07 -4.54 -14.38
CA TRP A 261 20.67 -5.43 -13.38
C TRP A 261 21.46 -6.56 -14.05
N PRO A 262 22.37 -7.24 -13.33
CA PRO A 262 22.97 -8.49 -13.77
C PRO A 262 21.91 -9.49 -14.22
N GLU A 263 22.16 -10.21 -15.33
CA GLU A 263 21.18 -11.13 -15.95
C GLU A 263 20.56 -12.13 -14.96
N ALA A 264 21.37 -12.66 -14.03
CA ALA A 264 20.91 -13.59 -13.00
C ALA A 264 19.85 -13.00 -12.05
N LEU A 265 19.73 -11.68 -11.95
CA LEU A 265 18.80 -10.97 -11.05
C LEU A 265 17.56 -10.41 -11.79
N ARG A 266 17.48 -10.59 -13.10
CA ARG A 266 16.40 -10.04 -13.94
C ARG A 266 15.11 -10.87 -13.91
N ASP A 267 15.21 -12.15 -13.58
CA ASP A 267 14.05 -13.02 -13.41
C ASP A 267 13.73 -13.12 -11.91
N PRO A 268 12.56 -12.65 -11.44
CA PRO A 268 12.16 -12.79 -10.03
C PRO A 268 12.02 -14.26 -9.59
N ARG A 269 11.99 -15.22 -10.52
CA ARG A 269 11.94 -16.66 -10.27
C ARG A 269 13.30 -17.34 -10.41
N SER A 270 14.34 -16.66 -10.89
CA SER A 270 15.68 -17.21 -10.80
C SER A 270 16.00 -17.44 -9.32
N ARG A 271 16.65 -18.55 -8.97
CA ARG A 271 17.06 -18.80 -7.59
C ARG A 271 18.14 -17.79 -7.20
N GLY A 272 17.72 -16.61 -6.76
CA GLY A 272 18.55 -15.76 -5.90
C GLY A 272 18.79 -16.47 -4.56
N PRO A 273 19.87 -16.15 -3.84
CA PRO A 273 20.02 -16.63 -2.47
C PRO A 273 18.75 -16.25 -1.70
N PRO A 274 18.13 -17.16 -0.94
CA PRO A 274 16.98 -16.82 -0.13
C PRO A 274 17.38 -15.63 0.74
N ALA A 275 16.55 -14.57 0.75
CA ALA A 275 16.66 -13.56 1.77
C ALA A 275 16.70 -14.28 3.13
N PRO A 276 17.55 -13.87 4.10
CA PRO A 276 17.57 -14.52 5.40
C PRO A 276 16.15 -14.50 5.94
N ALA A 277 15.54 -15.68 5.98
CA ALA A 277 14.17 -15.82 6.46
C ALA A 277 14.17 -15.24 7.88
N PRO A 278 13.27 -14.30 8.20
CA PRO A 278 13.12 -13.87 9.56
C PRO A 278 12.91 -15.13 10.41
N SER A 279 13.59 -15.21 11.56
CA SER A 279 13.61 -16.36 12.48
C SER A 279 12.24 -16.96 12.85
N CYS A 280 11.16 -16.28 12.47
CA CYS A 280 9.79 -16.77 12.37
C CYS A 280 9.63 -18.13 11.67
N TRP A 281 10.48 -18.46 10.69
CA TRP A 281 10.35 -19.69 9.89
C TRP A 281 11.04 -20.93 10.50
N THR A 282 11.89 -20.76 11.52
CA THR A 282 12.63 -21.88 12.15
C THR A 282 12.13 -22.16 13.56
N GLY A 283 10.87 -22.55 13.67
CA GLY A 283 10.33 -23.25 14.83
C GLY A 283 10.63 -24.74 14.79
N SER A 284 11.91 -25.13 14.80
CA SER A 284 12.32 -26.49 15.15
C SER A 284 13.23 -26.42 16.36
N THR A 285 12.66 -26.69 17.52
CA THR A 285 13.40 -26.97 18.75
C THR A 285 14.30 -28.18 18.50
N SER A 286 15.58 -27.91 18.23
CA SER A 286 16.63 -28.92 18.38
C SER A 286 16.72 -29.29 19.86
N THR A 287 16.01 -30.35 20.23
CA THR A 287 16.22 -31.01 21.53
C THR A 287 17.46 -31.86 21.35
N ALA A 288 18.61 -31.33 21.79
CA ALA A 288 19.83 -32.11 21.89
C ALA A 288 19.62 -33.18 22.98
N ALA A 289 19.42 -34.43 22.55
CA ALA A 289 19.54 -35.58 23.43
C ALA A 289 21.03 -35.82 23.71
N SER A 290 21.44 -35.64 24.97
CA SER A 290 22.72 -36.15 25.47
C SER A 290 22.62 -37.66 25.67
N PRO A 291 23.58 -38.47 25.19
CA PRO A 291 23.64 -39.87 25.59
C PRO A 291 24.37 -39.97 26.94
N GLY A 292 23.71 -40.66 27.88
CA GLY A 292 24.38 -41.33 29.00
C GLY A 292 24.76 -42.75 28.62
#